data_AF-A0A485A5C9-F1
#
_entry.id   AF-A0A485A5C9-F1
#
_cell.length_a   1.000
_cell.length_b   1.000
_cell.length_c   1.000
_cell.angle_alpha   90.00
_cell.angle_beta   90.00
_cell.angle_gamma   90.00
#
_symmetry.space_group_name_H-M   'P 1'
#
loop_
_entity.id
_entity.type
_entity.pdbx_description
1 polymer ?
#
loop_
_entity_poly.entity_id
_entity_poly.type
_entity_poly.pdbx_seq_one_letter_code
_entity_poly.pdbx_strand_id
1 'polypeptide(L)' 'MRLAEYIAKHYGGNQAAFARSVDKPRQRVKEWVNAGNWYVYEGYLCQRKIKLCDIEMAEQNTKK' A
#
# COMPACT_ATOMS: atom_id res chain seq x y z
N MET A 1 -3.63 7.84 1.71
CA MET A 1 -2.28 8.01 1.08
C MET A 1 -1.70 6.64 0.78
N ARG A 2 -0.96 6.43 -0.32
CA ARG A 2 -0.30 5.11 -0.54
C ARG A 2 0.75 4.89 0.55
N LEU A 3 0.97 3.64 0.93
CA LEU A 3 1.92 3.29 1.98
C LEU A 3 3.33 3.85 1.71
N ALA A 4 3.81 3.74 0.47
CA ALA A 4 5.13 4.24 0.08
C ALA A 4 5.26 5.77 0.28
N GLU A 5 4.24 6.52 -0.12
CA GLU A 5 4.19 7.98 0.04
C GLU A 5 4.11 8.38 1.52
N TYR A 6 3.34 7.63 2.31
CA TYR A 6 3.23 7.87 3.74
C TYR A 6 4.58 7.66 4.45
N ILE A 7 5.29 6.58 4.12
CA ILE A 7 6.64 6.30 4.64
C ILE A 7 7.62 7.39 4.20
N ALA A 8 7.55 7.85 2.95
CA ALA A 8 8.39 8.94 2.45
C ALA A 8 8.14 10.24 3.23
N LYS A 9 6.87 10.62 3.44
CA LYS A 9 6.47 11.88 4.10
C LYS A 9 6.73 11.89 5.61
N HIS A 10 6.42 10.81 6.32
CA HIS A 10 6.45 10.78 7.78
C HIS A 10 7.71 10.14 8.36
N TYR A 11 8.41 9.32 7.59
CA TYR A 11 9.60 8.59 8.05
C TYR A 11 10.83 8.86 7.17
N GLY A 12 10.76 9.83 6.24
CA GLY A 12 11.85 10.15 5.32
C GLY A 12 12.22 8.97 4.40
N GLY A 13 11.29 8.07 4.13
CA GLY A 13 11.55 6.84 3.37
C GLY A 13 12.10 5.68 4.22
N ASN A 14 12.30 5.87 5.51
CA ASN A 14 12.84 4.84 6.40
C ASN A 14 11.78 3.77 6.74
N GLN A 15 11.73 2.73 5.91
CA GLN A 15 10.83 1.58 6.11
C GLN A 15 11.06 0.86 7.45
N ALA A 16 12.27 0.86 8.02
CA ALA A 16 12.53 0.23 9.31
C ALA A 16 11.93 1.04 10.46
N ALA A 17 11.93 2.36 10.38
CA ALA A 17 11.29 3.22 11.37
C ALA A 17 9.76 3.04 11.36
N PHE A 18 9.15 2.98 10.17
CA PHE A 18 7.73 2.65 10.04
C PHE A 18 7.41 1.24 10.55
N ALA A 19 8.24 0.25 10.23
CA ALA A 19 8.05 -1.13 10.69
C ALA A 19 7.97 -1.23 12.24
N ARG A 20 8.81 -0.45 12.95
CA ARG A 20 8.78 -0.36 14.41
C ARG A 20 7.52 0.30 14.95
N SER A 21 6.98 1.32 14.27
CA SER A 21 5.77 2.01 14.75
C SER A 21 4.50 1.18 14.62
N VAL A 22 4.48 0.19 13.72
CA VAL A 22 3.36 -0.74 13.53
C VAL A 22 3.61 -2.14 14.10
N ASP A 23 4.71 -2.31 14.84
CA ASP A 23 5.17 -3.58 15.41
C ASP A 23 5.15 -4.75 14.39
N LYS A 24 5.81 -4.52 13.25
CA LYS A 24 6.01 -5.54 12.21
C LYS A 24 7.47 -5.62 11.76
N PRO A 25 7.89 -6.77 11.23
CA PRO A 25 9.20 -6.88 10.59
C PRO A 25 9.31 -5.98 9.35
N ARG A 26 10.49 -5.41 9.12
CA ARG A 26 10.78 -4.61 7.91
C ARG A 26 10.45 -5.37 6.62
N GLN A 27 10.70 -6.68 6.58
CA GLN A 27 10.40 -7.51 5.41
C GLN A 27 8.91 -7.46 5.04
N ARG A 28 8.02 -7.46 6.05
CA ARG A 28 6.58 -7.36 5.84
C ARG A 28 6.17 -6.01 5.25
N VAL A 29 6.81 -4.93 5.71
CA VAL A 29 6.61 -3.58 5.13
C VAL A 29 7.06 -3.54 3.67
N LYS A 30 8.18 -4.19 3.33
CA LYS A 30 8.66 -4.29 1.94
C LYS A 30 7.65 -5.02 1.05
N GLU A 31 7.08 -6.13 1.53
CA GLU A 31 6.00 -6.85 0.83
C GLU A 31 4.79 -5.94 0.58
N TRP A 32 4.37 -5.17 1.58
CA TRP A 32 3.24 -4.25 1.46
C TRP A 32 3.48 -3.13 0.44
N VAL A 33 4.66 -2.54 0.46
CA VAL A 33 5.07 -1.52 -0.51
C VAL A 33 5.10 -2.11 -1.92
N ASN A 34 5.70 -3.28 -2.09
CA ASN A 34 5.79 -3.97 -3.37
C ASN A 34 4.42 -4.40 -3.92
N ALA A 35 3.48 -4.78 -3.04
CA ALA A 35 2.13 -5.13 -3.45
C ALA A 35 1.34 -3.94 -4.03
N GLY A 36 1.74 -2.70 -3.73
CA GLY A 36 1.15 -1.48 -4.31
C GLY A 36 -0.31 -1.19 -3.92
N ASN A 37 -0.93 -2.06 -3.12
CA ASN A 37 -2.34 -1.96 -2.72
C ASN A 37 -2.53 -1.59 -1.24
N TRP A 38 -1.47 -1.16 -0.55
CA TRP A 38 -1.54 -0.72 0.85
C TRP A 38 -1.61 0.80 0.97
N TYR A 39 -2.43 1.27 1.89
CA TYR A 39 -2.76 2.68 2.11
C TYR A 39 -2.79 2.99 3.61
N VAL A 40 -2.51 4.25 3.95
CA VAL A 40 -2.76 4.79 5.29
C VAL A 40 -3.88 5.84 5.19
N TYR A 41 -4.89 5.69 6.04
CA TYR A 41 -6.04 6.58 6.16
C TYR A 41 -6.29 6.87 7.64
N GLU A 42 -6.20 8.15 8.03
CA GLU A 42 -6.39 8.58 9.45
C GLU A 42 -5.56 7.79 10.47
N GLY A 43 -4.33 7.41 10.11
CA GLY A 43 -3.44 6.61 10.95
C GLY A 43 -3.68 5.10 10.90
N TYR A 44 -4.74 4.64 10.23
CA TYR A 44 -5.02 3.22 10.03
C TYR A 44 -4.35 2.69 8.77
N LEU A 45 -3.70 1.53 8.90
CA LEU A 45 -3.13 0.80 7.78
C LEU A 45 -4.20 -0.10 7.14
N CYS A 46 -4.51 0.19 5.88
CA CYS A 46 -5.58 -0.45 5.11
C CYS A 46 -5.02 -1.14 3.86
N GLN A 47 -5.58 -2.29 3.50
CA GLN A 47 -5.32 -2.95 2.23
C GLN A 47 -6.52 -2.75 1.30
N ARG A 48 -6.28 -2.26 0.07
CA ARG A 48 -7.31 -2.21 -0.96
C ARG A 48 -7.58 -3.64 -1.45
N LYS A 49 -8.82 -4.11 -1.22
CA LYS A 49 -9.35 -5.34 -1.81
C LYS A 49 -10.12 -4.98 -3.08
N ILE A 50 -9.79 -5.63 -4.20
CA ILE A 50 -10.53 -5.52 -5.46
C ILE A 50 -11.54 -6.67 -5.47
N LYS A 51 -12.80 -6.40 -5.82
CA LYS A 51 -13.80 -7.47 -6.00
C LYS A 51 -13.67 -8.02 -7.41
N LEU A 52 -13.98 -9.32 -7.60
CA LEU A 52 -13.83 -10.00 -8.89
C LEU A 52 -14.57 -9.25 -10.04
N CYS A 53 -15.75 -8.70 -9.76
CA CYS A 53 -16.54 -7.92 -10.73
C CYS A 53 -15.90 -6.60 -11.19
N ASP A 54 -14.92 -6.04 -10.45
CA ASP A 54 -14.23 -4.80 -10.85
C ASP A 54 -13.19 -5.06 -11.97
N ILE A 55 -12.81 -6.32 -12.18
CA ILE A 55 -11.81 -6.73 -13.18
C ILE A 55 -12.42 -6.81 -14.57
N GLU A 56 -13.69 -7.24 -14.69
CA GLU A 56 -14.39 -7.41 -15.98
C GLU A 56 -14.65 -6.08 -16.72
N MET A 57 -14.58 -4.95 -16.03
CA MET A 57 -14.73 -3.60 -16.61
C MET A 57 -13.40 -2.96 -17.05
N ALA A 58 -12.26 -3.48 -16.58
CA ALA A 58 -10.93 -2.93 -16.90
C ALA A 58 -10.39 -3.41 -18.27
N GLU A 59 -10.86 -4.56 -18.75
CA GLU A 59 -10.40 -5.15 -20.03
C GLU A 59 -11.05 -4.52 -21.28
N GLN A 60 -12.11 -3.72 -21.12
CA GLN A 60 -12.78 -3.07 -22.26
C GLN A 60 -12.16 -1.71 -22.65
N ASN A 61 -11.25 -1.15 -21.85
CA ASN A 61 -10.66 0.17 -22.09
C ASN A 61 -9.23 0.15 -22.64
N THR A 62 -8.67 -1.03 -22.96
CA THR A 62 -7.34 -1.16 -23.60
C THR A 62 -7.40 -1.48 -25.09
N LYS A 63 -8.61 -1.59 -25.66
CA LYS A 63 -8.83 -1.65 -27.11
C LYS A 63 -9.47 -0.35 -27.61
N LYS A 64 -8.68 0.72 -27.70
CA LYS A 64 -9.05 1.87 -28.54
C LYS A 64 -7.81 2.51 -29.13
#